data_AF-A0A937FQ49-F1
#
_entry.id   AF-A0A937FQ49-F1
#
_cell.length_a   1.000
_cell.length_b   1.000
_cell.length_c   1.000
_cell.angle_alpha   90.00
_cell.angle_beta   90.00
_cell.angle_gamma   90.00
#
_symmetry.space_group_name_H-M   'P 1'
#
loop_
_entity.id
_entity.type
_entity.pdbx_description
1 polymer ?
#
loop_
_entity_poly.entity_id
_entity_poly.type
_entity_poly.pdbx_seq_one_letter_code
_entity_poly.pdbx_strand_id
1 'polypeptide(L)'
;MTRDKIEYVALGDLTPWARNARTHSRKQVRQIAASIETFGFTNPVLIDERRTILAGHGRVAAAQLLGLGEVPCLRLDHMSEAEKRAYVLADNKLALNAGWDEDLLAAELGALMEVELDFDMDVTGFSIPEIDGILEAVAPQEPDDPVDEVIPEEASRRVHPGDVWQLGRHRLMCGDALDPVVVGDLMAGEVARMVFSDPPYNVPIDGHVGNSGKVQHREFAMASGEMSSEAFTGFLTTALGNMADHAVEGSIHFLCMDWRHMGEMLAAGEAIYDELKNLIVWAKDNGGMGTFYRSRHELIFAFKKGTAPHVNTFELGQHGRYRTNVWQYRGVNTLRAGRMEELALHPTVKPVQMIADAIRDVSGRGEIVLDLFGGSGSTLIAAQKTGRRGYLCELDPIYCDRIVARWEAYAKDEAEQVVCGWSAPAARLEAAE
;
A
#
# COMPACT_ATOMS: atom_id res chain seq x y z
N MET A 1 -24.13 48.78 3.88
CA MET A 1 -23.05 48.12 3.12
C MET A 1 -23.48 48.10 1.66
N THR A 2 -22.85 48.92 0.83
CA THR A 2 -22.88 48.74 -0.62
C THR A 2 -22.43 47.31 -0.91
N ARG A 3 -23.18 46.57 -1.75
CA ARG A 3 -22.70 45.28 -2.25
C ARG A 3 -21.55 45.58 -3.20
N ASP A 4 -20.33 45.47 -2.72
CA ASP A 4 -19.14 45.68 -3.55
C ASP A 4 -19.18 44.66 -4.70
N LYS A 5 -19.09 45.16 -5.93
CA LYS A 5 -19.11 44.32 -7.14
C LYS A 5 -17.74 43.66 -7.30
N ILE A 6 -17.74 42.37 -7.65
CA ILE A 6 -16.52 41.68 -8.06
C ILE A 6 -16.02 42.32 -9.37
N GLU A 7 -14.76 42.74 -9.40
CA GLU A 7 -14.07 43.26 -10.59
C GLU A 7 -12.98 42.28 -11.03
N TYR A 8 -12.73 42.15 -12.33
CA TYR A 8 -11.60 41.36 -12.84
C TYR A 8 -10.39 42.26 -13.01
N VAL A 9 -9.26 41.85 -12.44
CA VAL A 9 -8.02 42.65 -12.42
C VAL A 9 -6.89 41.84 -13.03
N ALA A 10 -6.14 42.46 -13.94
CA ALA A 10 -4.97 41.86 -14.55
C ALA A 10 -3.93 41.49 -13.48
N LEU A 11 -3.31 40.32 -13.60
CA LEU A 11 -2.34 39.84 -12.60
C LEU A 11 -1.17 40.81 -12.38
N GLY A 12 -0.70 41.48 -13.43
CA GLY A 12 0.38 42.45 -13.37
C GLY A 12 0.02 43.76 -12.65
N ASP A 13 -1.27 44.04 -12.47
CA ASP A 13 -1.77 45.23 -11.78
C ASP A 13 -1.95 45.01 -10.27
N LEU A 14 -1.78 43.77 -9.80
CA LEU A 14 -1.91 43.42 -8.39
C LEU A 14 -0.58 43.56 -7.66
N THR A 15 -0.59 44.27 -6.53
CA THR A 15 0.60 44.45 -5.70
C THR A 15 0.55 43.51 -4.49
N PRO A 16 1.53 42.63 -4.27
CA PRO A 16 1.57 41.80 -3.07
C PRO A 16 1.72 42.64 -1.80
N TRP A 17 1.00 42.28 -0.73
CA TRP A 17 1.25 42.85 0.59
C TRP A 17 2.69 42.59 1.07
N ALA A 18 3.47 43.66 1.20
CA ALA A 18 4.91 43.59 1.47
C ALA A 18 5.30 42.89 2.78
N ARG A 19 4.38 42.85 3.76
CA ARG A 19 4.59 42.22 5.08
C ARG A 19 3.72 40.99 5.27
N ASN A 20 3.43 40.25 4.20
CA ASN A 20 2.62 39.04 4.32
C ASN A 20 3.39 37.98 5.11
N ALA A 21 2.89 37.61 6.28
CA ALA A 21 3.51 36.63 7.15
C ALA A 21 3.20 35.17 6.71
N ARG A 22 2.18 34.97 5.88
CA ARG A 22 1.81 33.63 5.38
C ARG A 22 2.64 33.28 4.15
N THR A 23 3.26 32.11 4.17
CA THR A 23 3.98 31.53 3.05
C THR A 23 3.13 30.47 2.35
N HIS A 24 3.41 30.23 1.07
CA HIS A 24 2.76 29.20 0.27
C HIS A 24 3.82 28.30 -0.36
N SER A 25 3.76 26.99 -0.06
CA SER A 25 4.68 26.02 -0.65
C SER A 25 4.32 25.76 -2.12
N ARG A 26 5.27 25.23 -2.91
CA ARG A 26 5.00 24.84 -4.31
C ARG A 26 3.89 23.80 -4.42
N LYS A 27 3.81 22.85 -3.46
CA LYS A 27 2.73 21.84 -3.37
C LYS A 27 1.38 22.52 -3.19
N GLN A 28 1.28 23.42 -2.21
CA GLN A 28 0.02 24.12 -1.93
C GLN A 28 -0.45 24.98 -3.12
N VAL A 29 0.47 25.70 -3.79
CA VAL A 29 0.11 26.49 -4.97
C VAL A 29 -0.46 25.61 -6.09
N ARG A 30 0.09 24.40 -6.30
CA ARG A 30 -0.45 23.44 -7.27
C ARG A 30 -1.83 22.91 -6.88
N GLN A 31 -2.07 22.60 -5.62
CA GLN A 31 -3.41 22.19 -5.14
C GLN A 31 -4.44 23.30 -5.38
N ILE A 32 -4.09 24.56 -5.09
CA ILE A 32 -4.96 25.71 -5.37
C ILE A 32 -5.20 25.85 -6.88
N ALA A 33 -4.17 25.63 -7.72
CA ALA A 33 -4.30 25.67 -9.17
C ALA A 33 -5.24 24.58 -9.70
N ALA A 34 -5.09 23.33 -9.25
CA ALA A 34 -5.99 22.22 -9.63
C ALA A 34 -7.45 22.49 -9.21
N SER A 35 -7.64 23.05 -8.01
CA SER A 35 -8.96 23.49 -7.53
C SER A 35 -9.56 24.58 -8.42
N ILE A 36 -8.76 25.56 -8.87
CA ILE A 36 -9.20 26.63 -9.78
C ILE A 36 -9.53 26.09 -11.17
N GLU A 37 -8.74 25.16 -11.73
CA GLU A 37 -9.07 24.52 -13.02
C GLU A 37 -10.39 23.76 -12.95
N THR A 38 -10.65 23.05 -11.85
CA THR A 38 -11.81 22.18 -11.69
C THR A 38 -13.09 22.96 -11.38
N PHE A 39 -13.04 23.85 -10.39
CA PHE A 39 -14.22 24.56 -9.86
C PHE A 39 -14.32 26.02 -10.31
N GLY A 40 -13.31 26.52 -11.00
CA GLY A 40 -13.16 27.94 -11.28
C GLY A 40 -12.75 28.73 -10.03
N PHE A 41 -12.70 30.06 -10.18
CA PHE A 41 -12.49 30.95 -9.05
C PHE A 41 -13.77 31.08 -8.21
N THR A 42 -13.89 30.27 -7.16
CA THR A 42 -15.02 30.29 -6.23
C THR A 42 -14.94 31.43 -5.21
N ASN A 43 -13.73 31.83 -4.82
CA ASN A 43 -13.49 32.97 -3.93
C ASN A 43 -12.70 34.07 -4.65
N PRO A 44 -13.10 35.36 -4.55
CA PRO A 44 -12.36 36.49 -5.13
C PRO A 44 -11.16 36.90 -4.27
N VAL A 45 -10.11 37.42 -4.90
CA VAL A 45 -8.93 37.99 -4.23
C VAL A 45 -9.34 39.30 -3.56
N LEU A 46 -9.01 39.48 -2.29
CA LEU A 46 -9.37 40.70 -1.56
C LEU A 46 -8.28 41.74 -1.74
N ILE A 47 -8.64 42.93 -2.21
CA ILE A 47 -7.70 44.01 -2.52
C ILE A 47 -8.09 45.32 -1.86
N ASP A 48 -7.13 46.18 -1.60
CA ASP A 48 -7.39 47.56 -1.17
C ASP A 48 -7.62 48.52 -2.37
N GLU A 49 -7.83 49.80 -2.09
CA GLU A 49 -8.06 50.83 -3.10
C GLU A 49 -6.89 51.00 -4.10
N ARG A 50 -5.69 50.55 -3.74
CA ARG A 50 -4.48 50.58 -4.55
C ARG A 50 -4.18 49.25 -5.25
N ARG A 51 -5.12 48.30 -5.23
CA ARG A 51 -4.95 46.93 -5.75
C ARG A 51 -3.86 46.13 -5.01
N THR A 52 -3.62 46.47 -3.74
CA THR A 52 -2.74 45.69 -2.87
C THR A 52 -3.51 44.47 -2.36
N ILE A 53 -2.95 43.27 -2.52
CA ILE A 53 -3.58 42.02 -2.12
C ILE A 53 -3.64 41.94 -0.59
N LEU A 54 -4.82 42.00 -0.01
CA LEU A 54 -5.07 41.80 1.42
C LEU A 54 -5.23 40.32 1.76
N ALA A 55 -5.91 39.54 0.90
CA ALA A 55 -6.05 38.09 1.04
C ALA A 55 -6.15 37.40 -0.33
N GLY A 56 -5.60 36.18 -0.42
CA GLY A 56 -5.62 35.39 -1.65
C GLY A 56 -4.30 35.35 -2.42
N HIS A 57 -3.15 35.64 -1.80
CA HIS A 57 -1.83 35.53 -2.45
C HIS A 57 -1.59 34.15 -3.08
N GLY A 58 -1.97 33.06 -2.42
CA GLY A 58 -1.89 31.72 -2.98
C GLY A 58 -2.72 31.52 -4.25
N ARG A 59 -3.90 32.15 -4.34
CA ARG A 59 -4.76 32.11 -5.54
C ARG A 59 -4.17 32.92 -6.70
N VAL A 60 -3.54 34.06 -6.40
CA VAL A 60 -2.80 34.84 -7.40
C VAL A 60 -1.60 34.04 -7.94
N ALA A 61 -0.84 33.39 -7.05
CA ALA A 61 0.27 32.53 -7.45
C ALA A 61 -0.19 31.32 -8.29
N ALA A 62 -1.33 30.72 -7.93
CA ALA A 62 -1.95 29.65 -8.70
C ALA A 62 -2.43 30.14 -10.08
N ALA A 63 -3.08 31.31 -10.15
CA ALA A 63 -3.48 31.90 -11.42
C ALA A 63 -2.30 32.21 -12.34
N GLN A 64 -1.17 32.65 -11.78
CA GLN A 64 0.09 32.81 -12.52
C GLN A 64 0.59 31.48 -13.07
N LEU A 65 0.53 30.40 -12.26
CA LEU A 65 0.93 29.06 -12.68
C LEU A 65 0.06 28.55 -13.84
N LEU A 66 -1.24 28.84 -13.81
CA LEU A 66 -2.21 28.48 -14.84
C LEU A 66 -2.15 29.39 -16.09
N GLY A 67 -1.36 30.47 -16.07
CA GLY A 67 -1.28 31.41 -17.19
C GLY A 67 -2.53 32.26 -17.40
N LEU A 68 -3.34 32.46 -16.36
CA LEU A 68 -4.53 33.32 -16.44
C LEU A 68 -4.12 34.79 -16.61
N GLY A 69 -4.87 35.57 -17.40
CA GLY A 69 -4.57 37.01 -17.60
C GLY A 69 -5.09 37.91 -16.48
N GLU A 70 -6.22 37.53 -15.88
CA GLU A 70 -6.95 38.29 -14.87
C GLU A 70 -7.56 37.38 -13.81
N VAL A 71 -7.86 37.94 -12.64
CA VAL A 71 -8.51 37.23 -11.52
C VAL A 71 -9.66 38.06 -10.95
N PRO A 72 -10.72 37.41 -10.43
CA PRO A 72 -11.79 38.13 -9.76
C PRO A 72 -11.30 38.69 -8.41
N CYS A 73 -11.58 39.96 -8.19
CA CYS A 73 -11.20 40.73 -7.04
C CYS A 73 -12.41 41.39 -6.37
N LEU A 74 -12.37 41.46 -5.04
CA LEU A 74 -13.30 42.25 -4.23
C LEU A 74 -12.50 43.37 -3.56
N ARG A 75 -12.90 44.62 -3.82
CA ARG A 75 -12.24 45.80 -3.29
C ARG A 75 -12.79 46.16 -1.91
N LEU A 76 -11.89 46.39 -0.96
CA LEU A 76 -12.19 46.80 0.42
C LEU A 76 -11.63 48.22 0.63
N ASP A 77 -12.41 49.23 0.28
CA ASP A 77 -12.03 50.66 0.32
C ASP A 77 -12.44 51.40 1.60
N HIS A 78 -13.10 50.71 2.53
CA HIS A 78 -13.63 51.28 3.77
C HIS A 78 -12.73 51.06 5.00
N MET A 79 -11.61 50.33 4.85
CA MET A 79 -10.71 50.00 5.95
C MET A 79 -9.56 51.01 6.08
N SER A 80 -9.28 51.44 7.31
CA SER A 80 -8.05 52.16 7.64
C SER A 80 -6.81 51.27 7.48
N GLU A 81 -5.63 51.88 7.38
CA GLU A 81 -4.36 51.15 7.28
C GLU A 81 -4.12 50.19 8.46
N ALA A 82 -4.58 50.55 9.66
CA ALA A 82 -4.48 49.68 10.83
C ALA A 82 -5.42 48.47 10.72
N GLU A 83 -6.65 48.68 10.22
CA GLU A 83 -7.62 47.61 9.98
C GLU A 83 -7.15 46.66 8.87
N LYS A 84 -6.59 47.18 7.76
CA LYS A 84 -5.98 46.35 6.71
C LYS A 84 -4.88 45.45 7.27
N ARG A 85 -3.98 46.00 8.09
CA ARG A 85 -2.92 45.23 8.76
C ARG A 85 -3.46 44.14 9.69
N ALA A 86 -4.49 44.46 10.47
CA ALA A 86 -5.13 43.50 11.36
C ALA A 86 -5.84 42.39 10.55
N TYR A 87 -6.52 42.76 9.47
CA TYR A 87 -7.27 41.85 8.61
C TYR A 87 -6.36 40.82 7.93
N VAL A 88 -5.22 41.24 7.36
CA VAL A 88 -4.24 40.33 6.74
C VAL A 88 -3.76 39.24 7.73
N LEU A 89 -3.63 39.58 9.02
CA LEU A 89 -3.28 38.61 10.05
C LEU A 89 -4.48 37.74 10.44
N ALA A 90 -5.65 38.35 10.61
CA ALA A 90 -6.88 37.68 11.02
C ALA A 90 -7.32 36.63 9.99
N ASP A 91 -7.37 36.96 8.70
CA ASP A 91 -7.75 36.03 7.62
C ASP A 91 -6.92 34.74 7.65
N ASN A 92 -5.62 34.89 7.89
CA ASN A 92 -4.70 33.76 7.98
C ASN A 92 -4.85 32.97 9.28
N LYS A 93 -4.97 33.64 10.43
CA LYS A 93 -5.02 32.97 11.73
C LYS A 93 -6.39 32.35 12.01
N LEU A 94 -7.48 32.99 11.59
CA LEU A 94 -8.84 32.48 11.80
C LEU A 94 -9.05 31.17 11.03
N ALA A 95 -8.56 31.08 9.79
CA ALA A 95 -8.58 29.83 9.03
C ALA A 95 -7.79 28.71 9.73
N LEU A 96 -6.63 29.02 10.32
CA LEU A 96 -5.80 28.06 11.07
C LEU A 96 -6.36 27.69 12.45
N ASN A 97 -7.35 28.41 12.96
CA ASN A 97 -7.98 28.11 14.25
C ASN A 97 -9.19 27.17 14.10
N ALA A 98 -9.67 26.94 12.89
CA ALA A 98 -10.72 25.96 12.62
C ALA A 98 -10.15 24.54 12.76
N GLY A 99 -10.96 23.63 13.28
CA GLY A 99 -10.70 22.20 13.30
C GLY A 99 -11.77 21.45 12.50
N TRP A 100 -11.59 20.14 12.37
CA TRP A 100 -12.56 19.26 11.74
C TRP A 100 -13.35 18.50 12.80
N ASP A 101 -14.58 18.15 12.44
CA ASP A 101 -15.26 17.02 13.05
C ASP A 101 -14.77 15.78 12.28
N GLU A 102 -13.91 14.98 12.90
CA GLU A 102 -13.21 13.88 12.24
C GLU A 102 -14.19 12.82 11.70
N ASP A 103 -15.27 12.54 12.43
CA ASP A 103 -16.26 11.54 12.03
C ASP A 103 -17.02 11.98 10.78
N LEU A 104 -17.45 13.25 10.75
CA LEU A 104 -18.12 13.83 9.58
C LEU A 104 -17.16 13.97 8.39
N LEU A 105 -15.90 14.38 8.64
CA LEU A 105 -14.90 14.51 7.59
C LEU A 105 -14.60 13.15 6.93
N ALA A 106 -14.41 12.10 7.75
CA ALA A 106 -14.21 10.74 7.25
C ALA A 106 -15.41 10.27 6.41
N ALA A 107 -16.64 10.49 6.88
CA ALA A 107 -17.84 10.11 6.14
C ALA A 107 -17.92 10.80 4.76
N GLU A 108 -17.66 12.10 4.70
CA GLU A 108 -17.70 12.87 3.44
C GLU A 108 -16.58 12.47 2.48
N LEU A 109 -15.33 12.34 2.97
CA LEU A 109 -14.21 11.90 2.14
C LEU A 109 -14.40 10.47 1.64
N GLY A 110 -14.93 9.58 2.48
CA GLY A 110 -15.24 8.20 2.11
C GLY A 110 -16.30 8.13 1.02
N ALA A 111 -17.38 8.90 1.15
CA ALA A 111 -18.42 8.98 0.13
C ALA A 111 -17.88 9.50 -1.21
N LEU A 112 -16.95 10.47 -1.19
CA LEU A 112 -16.30 10.96 -2.41
C LEU A 112 -15.44 9.89 -3.09
N MET A 113 -14.79 9.01 -2.33
CA MET A 113 -13.97 7.92 -2.89
C MET A 113 -14.80 6.80 -3.54
N GLU A 114 -16.07 6.65 -3.18
CA GLU A 114 -16.96 5.63 -3.75
C GLU A 114 -17.57 6.06 -5.08
N VAL A 115 -17.62 7.37 -5.37
CA VAL A 115 -18.19 7.91 -6.59
C VAL A 115 -17.12 7.98 -7.68
N GLU A 116 -17.50 7.67 -8.91
CA GLU A 116 -16.66 7.90 -10.08
C GLU A 116 -16.60 9.42 -10.33
N LEU A 117 -15.50 10.05 -9.90
CA LEU A 117 -15.28 11.49 -10.01
C LEU A 117 -14.54 11.84 -11.30
N ASP A 118 -14.95 12.92 -11.95
CA ASP A 118 -14.25 13.49 -13.12
C ASP A 118 -13.02 14.33 -12.72
N PHE A 119 -12.63 14.34 -11.44
CA PHE A 119 -11.54 15.13 -10.90
C PHE A 119 -10.76 14.39 -9.79
N ASP A 120 -9.49 14.77 -9.61
CA ASP A 120 -8.59 14.19 -8.61
C ASP A 120 -8.92 14.67 -7.20
N MET A 121 -8.85 13.78 -6.19
CA MET A 121 -9.09 14.11 -4.78
C MET A 121 -8.13 15.17 -4.23
N ASP A 122 -6.96 15.36 -4.86
CA ASP A 122 -6.01 16.41 -4.49
C ASP A 122 -6.63 17.83 -4.53
N VAL A 123 -7.74 18.03 -5.27
CA VAL A 123 -8.47 19.32 -5.32
C VAL A 123 -9.13 19.69 -4.01
N THR A 124 -9.40 18.71 -3.14
CA THR A 124 -9.97 18.93 -1.79
C THR A 124 -8.95 19.56 -0.84
N GLY A 125 -7.66 19.52 -1.20
CA GLY A 125 -6.55 19.92 -0.35
C GLY A 125 -5.99 18.79 0.53
N PHE A 126 -6.68 17.64 0.60
CA PHE A 126 -6.19 16.42 1.20
C PHE A 126 -5.52 15.55 0.14
N SER A 127 -4.34 15.02 0.45
CA SER A 127 -3.74 13.97 -0.37
C SER A 127 -4.37 12.62 -0.07
N ILE A 128 -4.33 11.69 -1.03
CA ILE A 128 -4.86 10.32 -0.86
C ILE A 128 -4.37 9.65 0.44
N PRO A 129 -3.07 9.72 0.82
CA PRO A 129 -2.62 9.15 2.09
C PRO A 129 -3.22 9.82 3.34
N GLU A 130 -3.48 11.13 3.29
CA GLU A 130 -4.15 11.85 4.39
C GLU A 130 -5.61 11.42 4.50
N ILE A 131 -6.31 11.27 3.37
CA ILE A 131 -7.69 10.79 3.32
C ILE A 131 -7.78 9.38 3.91
N ASP A 132 -6.91 8.48 3.45
CA ASP A 132 -6.85 7.11 3.96
C ASP A 132 -6.58 7.09 5.47
N GLY A 133 -5.68 7.95 5.97
CA GLY A 133 -5.40 8.09 7.39
C GLY A 133 -6.62 8.57 8.20
N ILE A 134 -7.38 9.54 7.69
CA ILE A 134 -8.61 10.04 8.33
C ILE A 134 -9.69 8.94 8.37
N LEU A 135 -9.90 8.25 7.25
CA LEU A 135 -10.84 7.12 7.17
C LEU A 135 -10.46 6.00 8.15
N GLU A 136 -9.17 5.68 8.26
CA GLU A 136 -8.67 4.67 9.19
C GLU A 136 -8.75 5.09 10.65
N ALA A 137 -8.56 6.37 10.96
CA ALA A 137 -8.62 6.87 12.34
C ALA A 137 -10.03 6.78 12.93
N VAL A 138 -11.05 6.97 12.08
CA VAL A 138 -12.47 6.88 12.44
C VAL A 138 -13.00 5.44 12.30
N ALA A 139 -12.38 4.63 11.43
CA ALA A 139 -12.69 3.21 11.37
C ALA A 139 -12.43 2.58 12.74
N PRO A 140 -13.34 1.73 13.25
CA PRO A 140 -13.04 0.94 14.43
C PRO A 140 -11.72 0.20 14.18
N GLN A 141 -10.77 0.26 15.13
CA GLN A 141 -9.63 -0.64 15.06
C GLN A 141 -10.19 -2.06 15.08
N GLU A 142 -10.21 -2.69 13.91
CA GLU A 142 -10.62 -4.07 13.78
C GLU A 142 -9.58 -4.89 14.54
N PRO A 143 -9.96 -5.54 15.65
CA PRO A 143 -9.06 -6.48 16.30
C PRO A 143 -8.70 -7.60 15.31
N ASP A 144 -7.64 -8.36 15.61
CA ASP A 144 -7.35 -9.61 14.90
C ASP A 144 -8.64 -10.44 14.78
N ASP A 145 -9.21 -10.50 13.58
CA ASP A 145 -10.42 -11.29 13.31
C ASP A 145 -9.97 -12.73 13.03
N PRO A 146 -10.38 -13.71 13.84
CA PRO A 146 -10.07 -15.11 13.57
C PRO A 146 -10.50 -15.57 12.17
N VAL A 147 -11.54 -14.94 11.58
CA VAL A 147 -12.01 -15.25 10.23
C VAL A 147 -10.93 -14.97 9.17
N ASP A 148 -10.13 -13.91 9.36
CA ASP A 148 -9.06 -13.56 8.42
C ASP A 148 -8.02 -14.68 8.30
N GLU A 149 -7.80 -15.45 9.38
CA GLU A 149 -6.80 -16.51 9.46
C GLU A 149 -7.32 -17.88 8.98
N VAL A 150 -8.62 -18.00 8.70
CA VAL A 150 -9.21 -19.26 8.24
C VAL A 150 -8.67 -19.63 6.87
N ILE A 151 -8.11 -20.83 6.76
CA ILE A 151 -7.70 -21.47 5.51
C ILE A 151 -8.63 -22.67 5.28
N PRO A 152 -9.30 -22.78 4.13
CA PRO A 152 -10.13 -23.94 3.84
C PRO A 152 -9.32 -25.25 3.87
N GLU A 153 -9.86 -26.27 4.56
CA GLU A 153 -9.22 -27.58 4.65
C GLU A 153 -9.13 -28.29 3.29
N GLU A 154 -10.21 -28.20 2.53
CA GLU A 154 -10.36 -28.77 1.20
C GLU A 154 -10.54 -27.66 0.18
N ALA A 155 -9.82 -27.77 -0.93
CA ALA A 155 -9.98 -26.91 -2.10
C ALA A 155 -10.17 -27.79 -3.34
N SER A 156 -11.07 -27.39 -4.23
CA SER A 156 -11.27 -28.08 -5.50
C SER A 156 -10.01 -27.93 -6.35
N ARG A 157 -9.47 -29.05 -6.85
CA ARG A 157 -8.28 -29.04 -7.71
C ARG A 157 -8.62 -28.54 -9.09
N ARG A 158 -8.30 -27.28 -9.38
CA ARG A 158 -8.62 -26.64 -10.66
C ARG A 158 -7.52 -25.75 -11.22
N VAL A 159 -6.52 -25.39 -10.41
CA VAL A 159 -5.37 -24.61 -10.86
C VAL A 159 -4.31 -25.52 -11.50
N HIS A 160 -3.74 -25.07 -12.62
CA HIS A 160 -2.61 -25.69 -13.30
C HIS A 160 -1.43 -24.71 -13.43
N PRO A 161 -0.18 -25.21 -13.52
CA PRO A 161 0.97 -24.37 -13.84
C PRO A 161 0.75 -23.57 -15.12
N GLY A 162 1.08 -22.27 -15.07
CA GLY A 162 0.85 -21.31 -16.15
C GLY A 162 -0.53 -20.65 -16.13
N ASP A 163 -1.45 -21.07 -15.26
CA ASP A 163 -2.74 -20.41 -15.13
C ASP A 163 -2.61 -19.04 -14.46
N VAL A 164 -3.38 -18.08 -14.97
CA VAL A 164 -3.66 -16.80 -14.29
C VAL A 164 -5.12 -16.76 -13.90
N TRP A 165 -5.36 -16.50 -12.62
CA TRP A 165 -6.69 -16.35 -12.03
C TRP A 165 -6.91 -14.90 -11.60
N GLN A 166 -8.08 -14.37 -11.96
CA GLN A 166 -8.60 -13.09 -11.49
C GLN A 166 -9.52 -13.35 -10.29
N LEU A 167 -9.24 -12.69 -9.17
CA LEU A 167 -9.99 -12.83 -7.92
C LEU A 167 -10.52 -11.44 -7.55
N GLY A 168 -11.66 -11.04 -8.12
CA GLY A 168 -12.16 -9.67 -8.02
C GLY A 168 -11.15 -8.68 -8.59
N ARG A 169 -10.53 -7.84 -7.74
CA ARG A 169 -9.46 -6.89 -8.14
C ARG A 169 -8.02 -7.44 -8.05
N HIS A 170 -7.89 -8.68 -7.63
CA HIS A 170 -6.63 -9.36 -7.36
C HIS A 170 -6.24 -10.32 -8.49
N ARG A 171 -4.96 -10.71 -8.53
CA ARG A 171 -4.46 -11.71 -9.48
C ARG A 171 -3.63 -12.77 -8.77
N LEU A 172 -3.77 -14.01 -9.21
CA LEU A 172 -2.94 -15.14 -8.79
C LEU A 172 -2.38 -15.84 -10.03
N MET A 173 -1.08 -16.06 -10.06
CA MET A 173 -0.37 -16.83 -11.07
C MET A 173 0.17 -18.11 -10.44
N CYS A 174 -0.08 -19.26 -11.10
CA CYS A 174 0.58 -20.51 -10.74
C CYS A 174 1.87 -20.66 -11.54
N GLY A 175 3.03 -20.46 -10.92
CA GLY A 175 4.30 -20.47 -11.64
C GLY A 175 5.54 -20.22 -10.77
N ASP A 176 6.70 -20.27 -11.42
CA ASP A 176 8.00 -20.07 -10.78
C ASP A 176 8.33 -18.58 -10.64
N ALA A 177 8.48 -18.12 -9.40
CA ALA A 177 8.88 -16.76 -9.04
C ALA A 177 10.24 -16.34 -9.61
N LEU A 178 11.10 -17.31 -9.98
CA LEU A 178 12.41 -17.04 -10.59
C LEU A 178 12.32 -16.78 -12.09
N ASP A 179 11.22 -17.15 -12.74
CA ASP A 179 11.02 -16.90 -14.17
C ASP A 179 10.43 -15.49 -14.39
N PRO A 180 11.18 -14.56 -15.02
CA PRO A 180 10.68 -13.20 -15.26
C PRO A 180 9.45 -13.17 -16.18
N VAL A 181 9.24 -14.19 -17.04
CA VAL A 181 8.04 -14.26 -17.89
C VAL A 181 6.80 -14.50 -17.04
N VAL A 182 6.89 -15.40 -16.05
CA VAL A 182 5.79 -15.70 -15.11
C VAL A 182 5.39 -14.44 -14.34
N VAL A 183 6.36 -13.67 -13.83
CA VAL A 183 6.10 -12.42 -13.10
C VAL A 183 5.54 -11.35 -14.05
N GLY A 184 6.02 -11.28 -15.28
CA GLY A 184 5.47 -10.40 -16.31
C GLY A 184 3.99 -10.68 -16.63
N ASP A 185 3.62 -11.95 -16.78
CA ASP A 185 2.25 -12.40 -17.06
C ASP A 185 1.31 -12.14 -15.87
N LEU A 186 1.80 -12.33 -14.64
CA LEU A 186 1.09 -11.95 -13.41
C LEU A 186 0.77 -10.45 -13.40
N MET A 187 1.78 -9.62 -13.68
CA MET A 187 1.69 -8.17 -13.58
C MET A 187 0.94 -7.50 -14.74
N ALA A 188 0.90 -8.13 -15.92
CA ALA A 188 0.18 -7.67 -17.11
C ALA A 188 0.44 -6.19 -17.47
N GLY A 189 1.69 -5.75 -17.31
CA GLY A 189 2.12 -4.38 -17.60
C GLY A 189 1.87 -3.36 -16.47
N GLU A 190 1.22 -3.76 -15.37
CA GLU A 190 1.11 -2.93 -14.17
C GLU A 190 2.36 -3.07 -13.28
N VAL A 191 2.47 -2.17 -12.30
CA VAL A 191 3.62 -2.10 -11.38
C VAL A 191 3.16 -1.98 -9.92
N ALA A 192 3.88 -2.64 -9.02
CA ALA A 192 3.57 -2.67 -7.59
C ALA A 192 4.03 -1.39 -6.88
N ARG A 193 3.23 -0.91 -5.92
CA ARG A 193 3.62 0.16 -5.00
C ARG A 193 4.56 -0.37 -3.91
N MET A 194 4.32 -1.60 -3.50
CA MET A 194 5.07 -2.26 -2.43
C MET A 194 5.12 -3.77 -2.65
N VAL A 195 6.06 -4.40 -1.97
CA VAL A 195 6.19 -5.85 -1.93
C VAL A 195 6.08 -6.31 -0.48
N PHE A 196 5.30 -7.35 -0.25
CA PHE A 196 5.36 -8.11 0.99
C PHE A 196 5.48 -9.57 0.59
N SER A 197 6.60 -10.20 0.88
CA SER A 197 6.84 -11.56 0.43
C SER A 197 7.62 -12.38 1.45
N ASP A 198 7.34 -13.69 1.47
CA ASP A 198 7.89 -14.65 2.42
C ASP A 198 8.61 -15.79 1.67
N PRO A 199 9.83 -15.53 1.15
CA PRO A 199 10.59 -16.56 0.45
C PRO A 199 10.82 -17.79 1.34
N PRO A 200 10.97 -18.99 0.76
CA PRO A 200 11.32 -20.19 1.53
C PRO A 200 12.67 -20.01 2.24
N TYR A 201 12.77 -20.52 3.47
CA TYR A 201 13.94 -20.27 4.34
C TYR A 201 15.09 -21.25 4.11
N ASN A 202 15.04 -22.15 3.12
CA ASN A 202 16.06 -23.18 2.90
C ASN A 202 16.35 -24.03 4.15
N VAL A 203 15.28 -24.49 4.80
CA VAL A 203 15.31 -25.34 5.99
C VAL A 203 14.37 -26.52 5.74
N PRO A 204 14.78 -27.77 6.04
CA PRO A 204 13.89 -28.93 5.89
C PRO A 204 12.63 -28.79 6.72
N ILE A 205 11.48 -29.16 6.18
CA ILE A 205 10.22 -29.14 6.92
C ILE A 205 10.19 -30.29 7.93
N ASP A 206 10.60 -31.49 7.53
CA ASP A 206 10.70 -32.64 8.43
C ASP A 206 11.67 -32.35 9.60
N GLY A 207 11.19 -32.64 10.82
CA GLY A 207 11.89 -32.34 12.07
C GLY A 207 11.90 -30.86 12.53
N HIS A 208 11.49 -29.89 11.68
CA HIS A 208 11.51 -28.46 12.03
C HIS A 208 10.12 -27.80 12.06
N VAL A 209 9.13 -28.37 11.37
CA VAL A 209 7.74 -27.90 11.39
C VAL A 209 6.78 -29.07 11.64
N GLY A 210 5.94 -28.94 12.68
CA GLY A 210 4.96 -29.95 13.09
C GLY A 210 5.21 -30.52 14.50
N ASN A 211 4.13 -30.91 15.19
CA ASN A 211 4.19 -31.53 16.50
C ASN A 211 4.33 -33.06 16.40
N SER A 212 5.38 -33.61 17.02
CA SER A 212 5.45 -34.99 17.53
C SER A 212 4.89 -36.11 16.63
N GLY A 213 5.00 -35.99 15.30
CA GLY A 213 4.66 -37.04 14.33
C GLY A 213 3.17 -37.29 14.04
N LYS A 214 2.23 -36.44 14.48
CA LYS A 214 0.78 -36.63 14.19
C LYS A 214 0.27 -35.96 12.92
N VAL A 215 0.97 -34.92 12.44
CA VAL A 215 0.69 -34.21 11.19
C VAL A 215 2.03 -34.08 10.48
N GLN A 216 2.10 -34.58 9.25
CA GLN A 216 3.28 -34.45 8.39
C GLN A 216 2.96 -33.47 7.27
N HIS A 217 3.82 -32.45 7.13
CA HIS A 217 3.78 -31.53 6.01
C HIS A 217 4.60 -32.09 4.86
N ARG A 218 4.12 -31.89 3.63
CA ARG A 218 4.96 -32.07 2.45
C ARG A 218 6.05 -31.00 2.48
N GLU A 219 7.27 -31.37 2.10
CA GLU A 219 8.37 -30.42 1.85
C GLU A 219 7.97 -29.34 0.85
N PHE A 220 8.58 -28.16 0.94
CA PHE A 220 8.41 -27.12 -0.08
C PHE A 220 8.97 -27.60 -1.43
N ALA A 221 8.39 -27.10 -2.52
CA ALA A 221 8.82 -27.48 -3.87
C ALA A 221 10.27 -27.10 -4.17
N MET A 222 10.81 -26.09 -3.48
CA MET A 222 12.20 -25.62 -3.59
C MET A 222 12.66 -24.93 -2.31
N ALA A 223 13.98 -24.86 -2.11
CA ALA A 223 14.62 -24.24 -0.95
C ALA A 223 14.07 -24.79 0.38
N SER A 224 14.17 -26.10 0.53
CA SER A 224 13.82 -26.88 1.73
C SER A 224 15.07 -27.48 2.40
N GLY A 225 16.22 -26.80 2.32
CA GLY A 225 17.47 -27.20 2.98
C GLY A 225 18.51 -27.83 2.06
N GLU A 226 18.23 -27.96 0.77
CA GLU A 226 19.12 -28.53 -0.23
C GLU A 226 20.17 -27.54 -0.76
N MET A 227 19.94 -26.23 -0.62
CA MET A 227 20.80 -25.21 -1.23
C MET A 227 21.98 -24.86 -0.32
N SER A 228 23.17 -24.68 -0.92
CA SER A 228 24.30 -24.03 -0.25
C SER A 228 24.02 -22.54 -0.03
N SER A 229 24.78 -21.87 0.84
CA SER A 229 24.64 -20.40 1.02
C SER A 229 24.82 -19.62 -0.28
N GLU A 230 25.73 -20.02 -1.18
CA GLU A 230 25.91 -19.36 -2.48
C GLU A 230 24.70 -19.58 -3.39
N ALA A 231 24.21 -20.82 -3.48
CA ALA A 231 23.03 -21.14 -4.29
C ALA A 231 21.78 -20.42 -3.76
N PHE A 232 21.61 -20.37 -2.44
CA PHE A 232 20.48 -19.69 -1.82
C PHE A 232 20.57 -18.16 -1.94
N THR A 233 21.76 -17.58 -1.88
CA THR A 233 21.95 -16.16 -2.19
C THR A 233 21.58 -15.85 -3.63
N GLY A 234 21.97 -16.71 -4.58
CA GLY A 234 21.60 -16.57 -6.00
C GLY A 234 20.09 -16.70 -6.24
N PHE A 235 19.45 -17.65 -5.56
CA PHE A 235 18.00 -17.81 -5.54
C PHE A 235 17.30 -16.53 -5.06
N LEU A 236 17.69 -16.00 -3.89
CA LEU A 236 17.12 -14.77 -3.35
C LEU A 236 17.37 -13.61 -4.31
N THR A 237 18.60 -13.43 -4.80
CA THR A 237 18.95 -12.33 -5.71
C THR A 237 18.05 -12.30 -6.94
N THR A 238 17.76 -13.47 -7.53
CA THR A 238 16.87 -13.59 -8.70
C THR A 238 15.43 -13.21 -8.36
N ALA A 239 14.88 -13.78 -7.28
CA ALA A 239 13.51 -13.49 -6.85
C ALA A 239 13.33 -12.00 -6.49
N LEU A 240 14.30 -11.42 -5.76
CA LEU A 240 14.26 -10.01 -5.37
C LEU A 240 14.41 -9.08 -6.58
N GLY A 241 15.24 -9.46 -7.57
CA GLY A 241 15.33 -8.76 -8.85
C GLY A 241 13.99 -8.72 -9.58
N ASN A 242 13.32 -9.86 -9.74
CA ASN A 242 12.00 -9.94 -10.37
C ASN A 242 10.95 -9.10 -9.63
N MET A 243 10.98 -9.07 -8.29
CA MET A 243 10.11 -8.18 -7.51
C MET A 243 10.40 -6.70 -7.76
N ALA A 244 11.69 -6.32 -7.84
CA ALA A 244 12.11 -4.94 -8.06
C ALA A 244 11.75 -4.46 -9.47
N ASP A 245 11.98 -5.27 -10.50
CA ASP A 245 11.70 -4.93 -11.89
C ASP A 245 10.22 -4.60 -12.15
N HIS A 246 9.32 -5.15 -11.33
CA HIS A 246 7.88 -4.92 -11.38
C HIS A 246 7.35 -3.98 -10.30
N ALA A 247 8.21 -3.17 -9.67
CA ALA A 247 7.84 -2.19 -8.64
C ALA A 247 8.25 -0.75 -9.00
N VAL A 248 7.47 0.22 -8.54
CA VAL A 248 7.74 1.66 -8.77
C VAL A 248 9.01 2.13 -8.05
N GLU A 249 9.64 3.19 -8.57
CA GLU A 249 10.69 3.89 -7.81
C GLU A 249 10.12 4.42 -6.48
N GLY A 250 10.86 4.22 -5.40
CA GLY A 250 10.44 4.57 -4.04
C GLY A 250 9.50 3.54 -3.39
N SER A 251 9.31 2.36 -3.98
CA SER A 251 8.59 1.26 -3.32
C SER A 251 9.35 0.73 -2.10
N ILE A 252 8.60 0.22 -1.12
CA ILE A 252 9.14 -0.48 0.05
C ILE A 252 8.84 -1.97 -0.07
N HIS A 253 9.88 -2.79 0.13
CA HIS A 253 9.85 -4.23 -0.01
C HIS A 253 10.09 -4.85 1.36
N PHE A 254 9.06 -5.48 1.92
CA PHE A 254 9.13 -6.23 3.17
C PHE A 254 9.37 -7.71 2.87
N LEU A 255 10.53 -8.20 3.27
CA LEU A 255 10.97 -9.56 2.98
C LEU A 255 11.17 -10.33 4.28
N CYS A 256 10.34 -11.35 4.52
CA CYS A 256 10.44 -12.19 5.70
C CYS A 256 11.62 -13.16 5.59
N MET A 257 12.36 -13.35 6.69
CA MET A 257 13.42 -14.36 6.79
C MET A 257 13.73 -14.72 8.24
N ASP A 258 14.35 -15.87 8.46
CA ASP A 258 14.93 -16.24 9.75
C ASP A 258 16.36 -15.68 9.92
N TRP A 259 16.77 -15.45 11.16
CA TRP A 259 18.10 -14.94 11.50
C TRP A 259 19.26 -15.78 10.94
N ARG A 260 19.05 -17.09 10.70
CA ARG A 260 20.06 -18.00 10.12
C ARG A 260 20.47 -17.59 8.71
N HIS A 261 19.57 -16.95 7.96
CA HIS A 261 19.80 -16.52 6.58
C HIS A 261 19.89 -15.00 6.42
N MET A 262 20.19 -14.29 7.52
CA MET A 262 20.40 -12.84 7.47
C MET A 262 21.57 -12.46 6.54
N GLY A 263 22.63 -13.28 6.48
CA GLY A 263 23.77 -13.01 5.61
C GLY A 263 23.39 -13.07 4.13
N GLU A 264 22.73 -14.15 3.72
CA GLU A 264 22.27 -14.36 2.34
C GLU A 264 21.22 -13.32 1.92
N MET A 265 20.28 -12.98 2.81
CA MET A 265 19.26 -11.95 2.55
C MET A 265 19.88 -10.55 2.39
N LEU A 266 20.83 -10.16 3.24
CA LEU A 266 21.51 -8.87 3.11
C LEU A 266 22.34 -8.81 1.83
N ALA A 267 23.07 -9.87 1.50
CA ALA A 267 23.87 -9.92 0.27
C ALA A 267 23.00 -9.82 -0.99
N ALA A 268 21.88 -10.55 -1.04
CA ALA A 268 20.92 -10.46 -2.14
C ALA A 268 20.24 -9.07 -2.19
N GLY A 269 19.87 -8.52 -1.04
CA GLY A 269 19.24 -7.21 -0.94
C GLY A 269 20.15 -6.06 -1.40
N GLU A 270 21.42 -6.06 -1.00
CA GLU A 270 22.42 -5.07 -1.41
C GLU A 270 22.72 -5.10 -2.92
N ALA A 271 22.51 -6.25 -3.57
CA ALA A 271 22.68 -6.38 -5.01
C ALA A 271 21.53 -5.75 -5.82
N ILE A 272 20.33 -5.63 -5.22
CA ILE A 272 19.09 -5.25 -5.92
C ILE A 272 18.57 -3.88 -5.49
N TYR A 273 18.68 -3.52 -4.21
CA TYR A 273 18.03 -2.34 -3.63
C TYR A 273 19.03 -1.26 -3.24
N ASP A 274 18.62 0.00 -3.37
CA ASP A 274 19.45 1.17 -3.07
C ASP A 274 19.63 1.42 -1.57
N GLU A 275 18.67 1.02 -0.74
CA GLU A 275 18.69 1.31 0.71
C GLU A 275 17.99 0.21 1.51
N LEU A 276 18.66 -0.32 2.54
CA LEU A 276 18.00 -1.03 3.64
C LEU A 276 17.41 0.01 4.61
N LYS A 277 16.10 0.23 4.56
CA LYS A 277 15.41 1.21 5.42
C LYS A 277 15.44 0.82 6.89
N ASN A 278 15.19 -0.45 7.17
CA ASN A 278 15.11 -0.95 8.53
C ASN A 278 15.18 -2.48 8.58
N LEU A 279 15.49 -2.98 9.76
CA LEU A 279 15.27 -4.37 10.13
C LEU A 279 14.15 -4.40 11.17
N ILE A 280 13.05 -5.05 10.81
CA ILE A 280 11.90 -5.23 11.68
C ILE A 280 12.01 -6.59 12.37
N VAL A 281 11.79 -6.59 13.69
CA VAL A 281 11.70 -7.81 14.49
C VAL A 281 10.23 -8.09 14.75
N TRP A 282 9.68 -9.12 14.12
CA TRP A 282 8.36 -9.63 14.47
C TRP A 282 8.48 -10.50 15.73
N ALA A 283 8.10 -9.95 16.88
CA ALA A 283 8.02 -10.64 18.15
C ALA A 283 6.70 -11.42 18.27
N LYS A 284 6.81 -12.74 18.40
CA LYS A 284 5.69 -13.67 18.55
C LYS A 284 5.30 -13.83 20.02
N ASP A 285 4.15 -14.41 20.31
CA ASP A 285 3.74 -14.71 21.70
C ASP A 285 4.61 -15.80 22.34
N ASN A 286 4.92 -16.85 21.58
CA ASN A 286 5.59 -18.06 22.07
C ASN A 286 6.84 -18.38 21.25
N GLY A 287 7.85 -18.95 21.91
CA GLY A 287 9.03 -19.48 21.23
C GLY A 287 8.74 -20.76 20.44
N GLY A 288 9.34 -20.91 19.28
CA GLY A 288 9.28 -22.11 18.44
C GLY A 288 9.97 -23.33 19.08
N MET A 289 10.10 -24.41 18.31
CA MET A 289 10.81 -25.62 18.75
C MET A 289 12.32 -25.36 18.90
N GLY A 290 12.98 -26.05 19.84
CA GLY A 290 14.42 -25.92 20.07
C GLY A 290 14.83 -26.32 21.50
N THR A 291 16.09 -26.73 21.67
CA THR A 291 16.65 -27.19 22.95
C THR A 291 17.53 -26.16 23.65
N PHE A 292 18.01 -25.13 22.93
CA PHE A 292 18.78 -24.01 23.49
C PHE A 292 17.92 -22.73 23.54
N TYR A 293 18.33 -21.64 22.90
CA TYR A 293 17.47 -20.46 22.75
C TYR A 293 16.39 -20.71 21.70
N ARG A 294 15.14 -20.68 22.14
CA ARG A 294 13.97 -20.87 21.28
C ARG A 294 13.61 -19.56 20.61
N SER A 295 13.65 -19.50 19.27
CA SER A 295 13.27 -18.31 18.50
C SER A 295 11.83 -17.92 18.81
N ARG A 296 11.65 -16.73 19.39
CA ARG A 296 10.34 -16.07 19.60
C ARG A 296 10.18 -14.89 18.62
N HIS A 297 10.93 -14.90 17.53
CA HIS A 297 10.85 -13.86 16.53
C HIS A 297 11.11 -14.40 15.13
N GLU A 298 10.71 -13.62 14.14
CA GLU A 298 11.20 -13.65 12.77
C GLU A 298 11.67 -12.25 12.38
N LEU A 299 12.48 -12.16 11.32
CA LEU A 299 12.99 -10.90 10.82
C LEU A 299 12.23 -10.51 9.55
N ILE A 300 12.00 -9.21 9.38
CA ILE A 300 11.44 -8.63 8.16
C ILE A 300 12.38 -7.52 7.71
N PHE A 301 13.00 -7.70 6.55
CA PHE A 301 13.92 -6.74 5.97
C PHE A 301 13.10 -5.74 5.15
N ALA A 302 13.22 -4.45 5.46
CA ALA A 302 12.55 -3.39 4.72
C ALA A 302 13.56 -2.72 3.78
N PHE A 303 13.54 -3.10 2.51
CA PHE A 303 14.36 -2.45 1.48
C PHE A 303 13.57 -1.41 0.72
N LYS A 304 14.27 -0.42 0.17
CA LYS A 304 13.71 0.58 -0.73
C LYS A 304 14.33 0.42 -2.11
N LYS A 305 13.48 0.35 -3.13
CA LYS A 305 13.88 0.46 -4.52
C LYS A 305 14.01 1.93 -4.91
N GLY A 306 15.12 2.30 -5.51
CA GLY A 306 15.31 3.58 -6.14
C GLY A 306 15.52 4.76 -5.19
N THR A 307 15.76 5.92 -5.78
CA THR A 307 16.04 7.16 -5.03
C THR A 307 14.82 8.05 -4.82
N ALA A 308 13.71 7.80 -5.53
CA ALA A 308 12.47 8.56 -5.39
C ALA A 308 11.92 8.52 -3.95
N PRO A 309 11.12 9.52 -3.52
CA PRO A 309 10.44 9.48 -2.23
C PRO A 309 9.56 8.23 -2.07
N HIS A 310 9.57 7.64 -0.88
CA HIS A 310 8.66 6.56 -0.53
C HIS A 310 7.41 7.12 0.17
N VAL A 311 6.32 6.36 0.12
CA VAL A 311 5.13 6.64 0.92
C VAL A 311 5.43 6.27 2.37
N ASN A 312 5.05 7.15 3.28
CA ASN A 312 5.11 6.96 4.72
C ASN A 312 3.83 7.53 5.33
N THR A 313 2.88 6.67 5.66
CA THR A 313 1.55 7.09 6.16
C THR A 313 1.53 7.30 7.68
N PHE A 314 2.56 6.86 8.39
CA PHE A 314 2.60 6.92 9.85
C PHE A 314 3.36 8.13 10.39
N GLU A 315 4.17 8.85 9.60
CA GLU A 315 4.78 10.17 9.89
C GLU A 315 5.01 10.52 11.39
N LEU A 316 5.83 9.73 12.12
CA LEU A 316 6.12 9.91 13.56
C LEU A 316 4.88 9.94 14.49
N GLY A 317 3.76 9.35 14.08
CA GLY A 317 2.51 9.32 14.83
C GLY A 317 1.65 10.57 14.69
N GLN A 318 1.97 11.48 13.76
CA GLN A 318 1.26 12.75 13.58
C GLN A 318 -0.25 12.57 13.33
N HIS A 319 -0.62 11.47 12.65
CA HIS A 319 -2.00 11.15 12.28
C HIS A 319 -2.53 9.93 13.04
N GLY A 320 -2.04 9.69 14.27
CA GLY A 320 -2.53 8.61 15.16
C GLY A 320 -1.94 7.22 14.89
N ARG A 321 -1.37 6.97 13.71
CA ARG A 321 -0.66 5.70 13.39
C ARG A 321 0.78 5.76 13.87
N TYR A 322 1.12 5.04 14.94
CA TYR A 322 2.49 4.95 15.48
C TYR A 322 3.11 3.57 15.20
N ARG A 323 4.30 3.55 14.60
CA ARG A 323 5.01 2.33 14.21
C ARG A 323 6.42 2.33 14.77
N THR A 324 6.88 1.17 15.24
CA THR A 324 8.27 0.90 15.61
C THR A 324 8.80 -0.27 14.79
N ASN A 325 10.11 -0.51 14.83
CA ASN A 325 10.72 -1.67 14.19
C ASN A 325 10.61 -2.98 15.02
N VAL A 326 9.79 -2.99 16.08
CA VAL A 326 9.46 -4.21 16.82
C VAL A 326 7.95 -4.42 16.71
N TRP A 327 7.57 -5.39 15.90
CA TRP A 327 6.17 -5.70 15.61
C TRP A 327 5.71 -6.82 16.53
N GLN A 328 4.65 -6.59 17.30
CA GLN A 328 4.08 -7.58 18.20
C GLN A 328 2.77 -8.10 17.60
N TYR A 329 2.84 -9.29 17.01
CA TYR A 329 1.68 -10.00 16.47
C TYR A 329 1.74 -11.46 16.88
N ARG A 330 0.58 -12.08 17.07
CA ARG A 330 0.51 -13.47 17.49
C ARG A 330 1.13 -14.37 16.42
N GLY A 331 1.89 -15.38 16.85
CA GLY A 331 2.33 -16.44 15.94
C GLY A 331 1.29 -17.56 15.87
N VAL A 332 1.34 -18.39 14.82
CA VAL A 332 0.46 -19.56 14.62
C VAL A 332 0.57 -20.59 15.77
N ASN A 333 1.65 -20.57 16.56
CA ASN A 333 1.90 -21.46 17.69
C ASN A 333 1.15 -21.06 18.99
N THR A 334 -0.10 -20.61 18.91
CA THR A 334 -0.93 -20.34 20.11
C THR A 334 -1.80 -21.54 20.49
N LEU A 335 -2.03 -21.74 21.78
CA LEU A 335 -2.85 -22.82 22.32
C LEU A 335 -4.35 -22.48 22.17
N ARG A 336 -4.89 -22.54 20.94
CA ARG A 336 -6.34 -22.46 20.68
C ARG A 336 -6.92 -23.82 20.28
N ALA A 337 -8.22 -24.01 20.51
CA ALA A 337 -8.98 -25.08 19.86
C ALA A 337 -9.04 -24.80 18.35
N GLY A 338 -8.83 -25.81 17.50
CA GLY A 338 -8.65 -25.67 16.03
C GLY A 338 -7.17 -25.70 15.56
N ARG A 339 -6.22 -25.61 16.49
CA ARG A 339 -4.75 -25.60 16.24
C ARG A 339 -4.25 -26.65 15.25
N MET A 340 -4.78 -27.88 15.34
CA MET A 340 -4.25 -29.00 14.57
C MET A 340 -4.69 -28.96 13.10
N GLU A 341 -5.80 -28.29 12.82
CA GLU A 341 -6.39 -28.16 11.48
C GLU A 341 -5.68 -27.04 10.71
N GLU A 342 -5.49 -25.85 11.31
CA GLU A 342 -4.75 -24.74 10.68
C GLU A 342 -3.26 -25.07 10.43
N LEU A 343 -2.58 -25.68 11.40
CA LEU A 343 -1.19 -26.11 11.23
C LEU A 343 -1.08 -27.15 10.12
N ALA A 344 -2.05 -28.06 9.96
CA ALA A 344 -2.07 -29.10 8.92
C ALA A 344 -2.11 -28.53 7.48
N LEU A 345 -2.56 -27.30 7.29
CA LEU A 345 -2.82 -26.71 5.97
C LEU A 345 -1.64 -25.91 5.43
N HIS A 346 -0.93 -25.12 6.24
CA HIS A 346 0.33 -24.48 5.81
C HIS A 346 1.31 -24.30 6.99
N PRO A 347 2.58 -24.70 6.82
CA PRO A 347 3.56 -24.73 7.91
C PRO A 347 3.94 -23.34 8.47
N THR A 348 3.81 -22.27 7.67
CA THR A 348 4.34 -20.92 7.98
C THR A 348 3.35 -19.77 7.67
N VAL A 349 2.10 -19.85 8.14
CA VAL A 349 1.13 -18.77 7.92
C VAL A 349 1.58 -17.48 8.61
N LYS A 350 1.70 -16.38 7.84
CA LYS A 350 1.93 -15.04 8.38
C LYS A 350 0.60 -14.40 8.80
N PRO A 351 0.52 -13.71 9.95
CA PRO A 351 -0.71 -13.07 10.41
C PRO A 351 -1.20 -12.02 9.43
N VAL A 352 -2.46 -12.10 9.03
CA VAL A 352 -3.07 -11.19 8.06
C VAL A 352 -3.01 -9.75 8.55
N GLN A 353 -3.28 -9.53 9.84
CA GLN A 353 -3.27 -8.18 10.41
C GLN A 353 -1.87 -7.53 10.36
N MET A 354 -0.80 -8.30 10.56
CA MET A 354 0.57 -7.79 10.45
C MET A 354 0.87 -7.31 9.03
N ILE A 355 0.46 -8.10 8.03
CA ILE A 355 0.64 -7.76 6.62
C ILE A 355 -0.23 -6.56 6.25
N ALA A 356 -1.49 -6.53 6.71
CA ALA A 356 -2.40 -5.41 6.49
C ALA A 356 -1.83 -4.10 7.05
N ASP A 357 -1.19 -4.15 8.23
CA ASP A 357 -0.53 -2.97 8.79
C ASP A 357 0.70 -2.54 8.01
N ALA A 358 1.53 -3.49 7.56
CA ALA A 358 2.65 -3.18 6.66
C ALA A 358 2.15 -2.57 5.34
N ILE A 359 1.02 -3.04 4.80
CA ILE A 359 0.41 -2.49 3.58
C ILE A 359 0.04 -1.03 3.77
N ARG A 360 -0.68 -0.72 4.84
CA ARG A 360 -1.10 0.65 5.15
C ARG A 360 0.07 1.60 5.39
N ASP A 361 1.19 1.10 5.92
CA ASP A 361 2.36 1.93 6.24
C ASP A 361 2.98 2.61 4.99
N VAL A 362 2.87 1.99 3.81
CA VAL A 362 3.65 2.36 2.61
C VAL A 362 2.87 2.34 1.29
N SER A 363 1.53 2.26 1.34
CA SER A 363 0.66 2.30 0.15
C SER A 363 -0.66 3.03 0.44
N GLY A 364 -1.35 3.50 -0.60
CA GLY A 364 -2.73 3.96 -0.58
C GLY A 364 -3.71 2.91 -1.14
N ARG A 365 -5.02 3.16 -1.00
CA ARG A 365 -6.07 2.31 -1.57
C ARG A 365 -5.94 2.13 -3.08
N GLY A 366 -6.35 0.97 -3.58
CA GLY A 366 -6.30 0.62 -5.00
C GLY A 366 -4.90 0.27 -5.54
N GLU A 367 -3.83 0.59 -4.82
CA GLU A 367 -2.47 0.28 -5.25
C GLU A 367 -2.15 -1.23 -5.14
N ILE A 368 -1.14 -1.67 -5.91
CA ILE A 368 -0.77 -3.07 -6.02
C ILE A 368 0.25 -3.45 -4.93
N VAL A 369 -0.02 -4.59 -4.27
CA VAL A 369 0.86 -5.30 -3.35
C VAL A 369 1.30 -6.59 -4.04
N LEU A 370 2.60 -6.71 -4.32
CA LEU A 370 3.16 -7.91 -4.97
C LEU A 370 3.72 -8.88 -3.93
N ASP A 371 3.46 -10.17 -4.14
CA ASP A 371 4.01 -11.27 -3.36
C ASP A 371 4.33 -12.45 -4.30
N LEU A 372 5.61 -12.81 -4.45
CA LEU A 372 5.98 -13.92 -5.33
C LEU A 372 6.01 -15.28 -4.63
N PHE A 373 5.69 -15.33 -3.34
CA PHE A 373 5.69 -16.55 -2.54
C PHE A 373 4.36 -16.64 -1.79
N GLY A 374 3.28 -16.81 -2.56
CA GLY A 374 1.90 -16.63 -2.10
C GLY A 374 1.47 -17.57 -0.97
N GLY A 375 2.01 -18.79 -0.89
CA GLY A 375 1.82 -19.73 0.21
C GLY A 375 0.35 -19.95 0.56
N SER A 376 -0.07 -19.56 1.76
CA SER A 376 -1.47 -19.67 2.22
C SER A 376 -2.39 -18.53 1.74
N GLY A 377 -1.86 -17.52 1.04
CA GLY A 377 -2.62 -16.37 0.56
C GLY A 377 -2.86 -15.28 1.58
N SER A 378 -2.11 -15.22 2.69
CA SER A 378 -2.30 -14.19 3.72
C SER A 378 -2.15 -12.77 3.15
N THR A 379 -1.22 -12.54 2.22
CA THR A 379 -1.05 -11.24 1.56
C THR A 379 -2.28 -10.85 0.72
N LEU A 380 -2.94 -11.82 0.08
CA LEU A 380 -4.16 -11.59 -0.70
C LEU A 380 -5.31 -11.11 0.20
N ILE A 381 -5.52 -11.80 1.33
CA ILE A 381 -6.55 -11.41 2.31
C ILE A 381 -6.24 -10.06 2.93
N ALA A 382 -4.97 -9.80 3.28
CA ALA A 382 -4.54 -8.51 3.80
C ALA A 382 -4.77 -7.37 2.79
N ALA A 383 -4.48 -7.59 1.51
CA ALA A 383 -4.75 -6.63 0.45
C ALA A 383 -6.25 -6.37 0.29
N GLN A 384 -7.07 -7.44 0.30
CA GLN A 384 -8.53 -7.32 0.22
C GLN A 384 -9.09 -6.51 1.39
N LYS A 385 -8.68 -6.83 2.62
CA LYS A 385 -9.09 -6.14 3.85
C LYS A 385 -8.72 -4.65 3.86
N THR A 386 -7.57 -4.31 3.27
CA THR A 386 -7.07 -2.94 3.20
C THR A 386 -7.53 -2.16 1.97
N GLY A 387 -8.32 -2.77 1.08
CA GLY A 387 -8.74 -2.11 -0.17
C GLY A 387 -7.62 -1.92 -1.20
N ARG A 388 -6.54 -2.70 -1.11
CA ARG A 388 -5.44 -2.76 -2.09
C ARG A 388 -5.63 -3.96 -3.03
N ARG A 389 -4.79 -4.05 -4.06
CA ARG A 389 -4.80 -5.12 -5.07
C ARG A 389 -3.61 -6.06 -4.85
N GLY A 390 -3.86 -7.21 -4.24
CA GLY A 390 -2.87 -8.29 -4.10
C GLY A 390 -2.60 -9.02 -5.41
N TYR A 391 -1.34 -9.07 -5.84
CA TYR A 391 -0.85 -9.79 -7.01
C TYR A 391 0.11 -10.87 -6.53
N LEU A 392 -0.29 -12.13 -6.63
CA LEU A 392 0.41 -13.26 -6.03
C LEU A 392 0.96 -14.22 -7.08
N CYS A 393 2.17 -14.72 -6.87
CA CYS A 393 2.72 -15.90 -7.55
C CYS A 393 2.83 -17.04 -6.53
N GLU A 394 2.46 -18.25 -6.93
CA GLU A 394 2.67 -19.45 -6.12
C GLU A 394 3.05 -20.63 -7.03
N LEU A 395 4.10 -21.36 -6.66
CA LEU A 395 4.67 -22.42 -7.49
C LEU A 395 3.81 -23.70 -7.46
N ASP A 396 3.21 -23.99 -6.30
CA ASP A 396 2.47 -25.23 -6.08
C ASP A 396 0.97 -25.05 -6.41
N PRO A 397 0.44 -25.78 -7.41
CA PRO A 397 -0.97 -25.65 -7.78
C PRO A 397 -1.94 -25.95 -6.63
N ILE A 398 -1.54 -26.79 -5.66
CA ILE A 398 -2.38 -27.10 -4.49
C ILE A 398 -2.47 -25.90 -3.55
N TYR A 399 -1.40 -25.13 -3.39
CA TYR A 399 -1.45 -23.88 -2.63
C TYR A 399 -2.23 -22.82 -3.42
N CYS A 400 -2.10 -22.76 -4.75
CA CYS A 400 -2.96 -21.90 -5.56
C CYS A 400 -4.45 -22.21 -5.39
N ASP A 401 -4.86 -23.49 -5.46
CA ASP A 401 -6.25 -23.92 -5.24
C ASP A 401 -6.76 -23.43 -3.86
N ARG A 402 -5.91 -23.49 -2.83
CA ARG A 402 -6.24 -23.02 -1.47
C ARG A 402 -6.35 -21.50 -1.38
N ILE A 403 -5.46 -20.76 -2.04
CA ILE A 403 -5.52 -19.29 -2.11
C ILE A 403 -6.86 -18.88 -2.75
N VAL A 404 -7.22 -19.52 -3.85
CA VAL A 404 -8.48 -19.30 -4.57
C VAL A 404 -9.68 -19.58 -3.66
N ALA A 405 -9.76 -20.78 -3.08
CA ALA A 405 -10.86 -21.13 -2.18
C ALA A 405 -10.96 -20.22 -0.95
N ARG A 406 -9.81 -19.83 -0.37
CA ARG A 406 -9.75 -18.92 0.79
C ARG A 406 -10.33 -17.56 0.44
N TRP A 407 -9.96 -17.01 -0.72
CA TRP A 407 -10.49 -15.74 -1.16
C TRP A 407 -11.98 -15.81 -1.51
N GLU A 408 -12.44 -16.83 -2.22
CA GLU A 408 -13.87 -16.98 -2.58
C GLU A 408 -14.75 -17.03 -1.33
N ALA A 409 -14.32 -17.78 -0.31
CA ALA A 409 -15.01 -17.85 0.97
C ALA A 409 -15.01 -16.50 1.73
N TYR A 410 -13.88 -15.78 1.70
CA TYR A 410 -13.73 -14.51 2.40
C TYR A 410 -14.50 -13.38 1.72
N ALA A 411 -14.33 -13.21 0.41
CA ALA A 411 -14.94 -12.17 -0.40
C ALA A 411 -16.40 -12.47 -0.76
N LYS A 412 -16.84 -13.73 -0.63
CA LYS A 412 -18.16 -14.21 -1.07
C LYS A 412 -18.39 -13.93 -2.55
N ASP A 413 -17.36 -14.21 -3.34
CA ASP A 413 -17.29 -13.94 -4.77
C ASP A 413 -16.58 -15.11 -5.48
N GLU A 414 -16.67 -15.19 -6.81
CA GLU A 414 -16.11 -16.29 -7.61
C GLU A 414 -14.84 -15.87 -8.34
N ALA A 415 -13.81 -16.74 -8.33
CA ALA A 415 -12.59 -16.50 -9.07
C ALA A 415 -12.72 -16.94 -10.54
N GLU A 416 -12.18 -16.15 -11.45
CA GLU A 416 -12.22 -16.39 -12.89
C GLU A 416 -10.84 -16.76 -13.42
N GLN A 417 -10.73 -17.88 -14.14
CA GLN A 417 -9.50 -18.20 -14.86
C GLN A 417 -9.42 -17.34 -16.12
N VAL A 418 -8.43 -16.44 -16.19
CA VAL A 418 -8.26 -15.49 -17.30
C VAL A 418 -7.18 -15.94 -18.29
N VAL A 419 -6.26 -16.80 -17.86
CA VAL A 419 -5.30 -17.49 -18.74
C VAL A 419 -5.28 -18.96 -18.36
N CYS A 420 -5.40 -19.83 -19.37
CA CYS A 420 -5.24 -21.27 -19.21
C CYS A 420 -3.79 -21.65 -19.56
N GLY A 421 -3.04 -22.12 -18.56
CA GLY A 421 -1.68 -22.64 -18.70
C GLY A 421 -1.63 -24.04 -19.31
N TRP A 422 -2.78 -24.70 -19.46
CA TRP A 422 -2.87 -25.98 -20.12
C TRP A 422 -2.76 -25.79 -21.64
N SER A 423 -1.65 -26.24 -22.22
CA SER A 423 -1.62 -26.50 -23.67
C SER A 423 -2.59 -27.65 -23.97
N ALA A 424 -3.68 -27.36 -24.70
CA ALA A 424 -4.54 -28.41 -25.23
C ALA A 424 -3.67 -29.46 -25.95
N PRO A 425 -3.88 -30.77 -25.74
CA PRO A 425 -3.22 -31.76 -26.58
C PRO A 425 -3.54 -31.39 -28.02
N ALA A 426 -2.53 -31.18 -28.86
CA ALA A 426 -2.74 -30.95 -30.28
C ALA A 426 -3.61 -32.09 -30.81
N ALA A 427 -4.89 -31.81 -31.04
CA ALA A 427 -5.79 -32.79 -31.59
C ALA A 427 -5.18 -33.20 -32.93
N ARG A 428 -4.82 -34.47 -33.07
CA ARG A 428 -4.67 -35.08 -34.39
C ARG A 428 -6.04 -34.98 -35.04
N LEU A 429 -6.26 -33.93 -35.81
CA LEU A 429 -7.13 -33.96 -36.96
C LEU A 429 -6.50 -34.92 -37.97
N GLU A 430 -6.51 -36.22 -37.64
CA GLU A 430 -6.49 -37.24 -38.68
C GLU A 430 -7.90 -37.22 -39.28
N ALA A 431 -7.97 -36.64 -40.47
CA ALA A 431 -9.12 -36.78 -41.34
C ALA A 431 -9.46 -38.27 -41.48
N ALA A 432 -10.66 -38.64 -41.03
CA ALA A 432 -11.30 -39.85 -41.51
C ALA A 432 -11.99 -39.49 -42.84
N GLU A 433 -11.40 -39.98 -43.93
CA GLU A 433 -12.07 -40.19 -45.23
C GLU A 433 -13.23 -41.18 -45.11
#